data_AF-A0A0K9HAU0-F1
#
_entry.id   AF-A0A0K9HAU0-F1
#
_cell.length_a   1.000
_cell.length_b   1.000
_cell.length_c   1.000
_cell.angle_alpha   90.00
_cell.angle_beta   90.00
_cell.angle_gamma   90.00
#
_symmetry.space_group_name_H-M   'P 1'
#
loop_
_entity.id
_entity.type
_entity.pdbx_description
1 polymer ?
#
loop_
_entity_poly.entity_id
_entity_poly.type
_entity_poly.pdbx_seq_one_letter_code
_entity_poly.pdbx_strand_id
1 'polypeptide(L)'
;MPKVKKQKNFVELKIGKYGLFFNKHYHFISIMNEIMLGIWFLAGSILFLWETTKLAGTILFIIGSAQLLIRPILKIIHGVTLKKDQPLSREKA
;
A
#
# COMPACT_ATOMS: atom_id res chain seq x y z
N MET A 1 -39.96 -20.42 11.82
CA MET A 1 -38.75 -21.15 11.37
C MET A 1 -37.49 -20.35 11.74
N PRO A 2 -36.35 -21.00 12.05
CA PRO A 2 -35.22 -20.44 12.80
C PRO A 2 -34.31 -19.51 11.98
N LYS A 3 -33.62 -18.60 12.68
CA LYS A 3 -32.69 -17.59 12.14
C LYS A 3 -31.35 -18.21 11.74
N VAL A 4 -30.91 -18.03 10.49
CA VAL A 4 -29.55 -18.35 10.06
C VAL A 4 -28.67 -17.11 10.16
N LYS A 5 -27.97 -16.95 11.29
CA LYS A 5 -26.80 -16.06 11.40
C LYS A 5 -25.62 -16.78 10.75
N LYS A 6 -25.19 -16.34 9.55
CA LYS A 6 -23.91 -16.78 8.98
C LYS A 6 -22.78 -15.97 9.62
N GLN A 7 -22.18 -16.55 10.64
CA GLN A 7 -20.94 -16.07 11.26
C GLN A 7 -19.75 -16.72 10.54
N LYS A 8 -18.78 -15.88 10.18
CA LYS A 8 -17.35 -16.16 9.96
C LYS A 8 -16.98 -17.29 9.00
N ASN A 9 -16.75 -16.90 7.74
CA ASN A 9 -15.60 -17.45 7.01
C ASN A 9 -14.55 -16.36 6.92
N PHE A 10 -13.44 -16.61 7.60
CA PHE A 10 -12.22 -15.84 7.57
C PHE A 10 -11.67 -15.84 6.14
N VAL A 11 -11.68 -14.66 5.53
CA VAL A 11 -10.67 -14.28 4.54
C VAL A 11 -10.06 -12.99 5.07
N GLU A 12 -9.12 -13.14 6.02
CA GLU A 12 -7.97 -12.25 6.07
C GLU A 12 -7.45 -12.10 4.63
N LEU A 13 -7.19 -10.87 4.19
CA LEU A 13 -6.81 -10.45 2.81
C LEU A 13 -7.92 -9.82 1.95
N LYS A 14 -8.85 -9.07 2.54
CA LYS A 14 -9.40 -7.86 1.88
C LYS A 14 -9.36 -6.65 2.80
N ILE A 15 -8.17 -6.37 3.36
CA ILE A 15 -7.86 -5.04 3.85
C ILE A 15 -7.95 -4.08 2.67
N GLY A 16 -8.89 -3.13 2.76
CA GLY A 16 -8.75 -1.86 2.04
C GLY A 16 -9.45 -1.72 0.69
N LYS A 17 -10.49 -2.49 0.38
CA LYS A 17 -11.47 -2.08 -0.66
C LYS A 17 -12.49 -1.06 -0.12
N TYR A 18 -12.10 -0.27 0.88
CA TYR A 18 -12.93 0.78 1.47
C TYR A 18 -12.37 2.13 1.07
N GLY A 19 -13.00 2.71 0.04
CA GLY A 19 -12.99 4.14 -0.19
C GLY A 19 -11.75 4.71 -0.89
N LEU A 20 -11.14 3.99 -1.85
CA LEU A 20 -10.31 4.67 -2.85
C LEU A 20 -11.23 5.46 -3.82
N PHE A 21 -11.94 6.48 -3.33
CA PHE A 21 -12.42 7.56 -4.20
C PHE A 21 -11.23 8.47 -4.52
N PHE A 22 -10.19 7.88 -5.09
CA PHE A 22 -9.12 8.62 -5.70
C PHE A 22 -9.48 8.79 -7.17
N ASN A 23 -9.23 9.98 -7.71
CA ASN A 23 -9.20 10.18 -9.15
C ASN A 23 -8.43 9.01 -9.79
N LYS A 24 -9.01 8.43 -10.85
CA LYS A 24 -8.51 7.24 -11.57
C LYS A 24 -6.97 7.28 -11.81
N HIS A 25 -6.43 8.48 -11.93
CA HIS A 25 -5.00 8.80 -12.07
C HIS A 25 -4.12 8.44 -10.85
N TYR A 26 -4.52 8.72 -9.60
CA TYR A 26 -3.67 8.43 -8.42
C TYR A 26 -3.53 6.94 -8.16
N HIS A 27 -4.58 6.17 -8.42
CA HIS A 27 -4.51 4.72 -8.31
C HIS A 27 -3.51 4.13 -9.31
N PHE A 28 -3.53 4.63 -10.55
CA PHE A 28 -2.58 4.23 -11.58
C PHE A 28 -1.13 4.59 -11.20
N ILE A 29 -0.88 5.80 -10.71
CA ILE A 29 0.46 6.24 -10.24
C ILE A 29 0.97 5.34 -9.11
N SER A 30 0.10 4.95 -8.17
CA SER A 30 0.47 4.08 -7.06
C SER A 30 0.93 2.69 -7.54
N ILE A 31 0.20 2.10 -8.49
CA ILE A 31 0.56 0.81 -9.11
C ILE A 31 1.87 0.94 -9.88
N MET A 32 2.03 2.00 -10.69
CA MET A 32 3.26 2.26 -11.44
C MET A 32 4.48 2.36 -10.51
N ASN A 33 4.34 3.06 -9.38
CA ASN A 33 5.40 3.14 -8.37
C ASN A 33 5.77 1.76 -7.79
N GLU A 34 4.80 0.88 -7.58
CA GLU A 34 5.03 -0.48 -7.08
C GLU A 34 5.82 -1.34 -8.07
N ILE A 35 5.52 -1.21 -9.36
CA ILE A 35 6.25 -1.90 -10.43
C ILE A 35 7.68 -1.35 -10.54
N MET A 36 7.83 -0.02 -10.55
CA MET A 36 9.15 0.62 -10.59
C MET A 36 10.03 0.22 -9.40
N LEU A 37 9.46 0.21 -8.20
CA LEU A 37 10.13 -0.26 -6.99
C LEU A 37 10.73 -1.66 -7.21
N GLY A 38 9.92 -2.61 -7.70
CA GLY A 38 10.38 -3.97 -7.99
C GLY A 38 11.51 -4.00 -9.02
N ILE A 39 11.42 -3.18 -10.07
CA ILE A 39 12.45 -3.08 -11.12
C ILE A 39 13.78 -2.58 -10.54
N TRP A 40 13.78 -1.51 -9.74
CA TRP A 40 15.02 -0.99 -9.16
C TRP A 40 15.68 -1.96 -8.20
N PHE A 41 14.90 -2.66 -7.38
CA PHE A 41 15.44 -3.67 -6.49
C PHE A 41 15.97 -4.88 -7.25
N LEU A 42 15.28 -5.35 -8.28
CA LEU A 42 15.77 -6.46 -9.10
C LEU A 42 17.05 -6.09 -9.85
N ALA A 43 17.04 -4.96 -10.55
CA ALA A 43 18.20 -4.46 -11.29
C ALA A 43 19.38 -4.17 -10.35
N GLY A 44 19.12 -3.50 -9.22
CA GLY A 44 20.12 -3.24 -8.18
C GLY A 44 20.74 -4.53 -7.65
N SER A 45 19.93 -5.57 -7.42
CA SER A 45 20.40 -6.89 -6.97
C SER A 45 21.31 -7.56 -7.99
N ILE A 46 20.97 -7.50 -9.28
CA ILE A 46 21.80 -8.04 -10.35
C ILE A 46 23.13 -7.27 -10.41
N LEU A 47 23.10 -5.94 -10.39
CA LEU A 47 24.31 -5.11 -10.42
C LEU A 47 25.19 -5.29 -9.17
N PHE A 48 24.62 -5.71 -8.05
CA PHE A 48 25.36 -5.93 -6.81
C PHE A 48 26.27 -7.16 -6.85
N LEU A 49 26.11 -8.04 -7.85
CA LEU A 49 26.90 -9.27 -8.02
C LEU A 49 28.36 -9.01 -8.43
N TRP A 50 28.68 -7.83 -8.97
CA TRP A 50 30.04 -7.45 -9.38
C TRP A 50 30.52 -6.19 -8.68
N GLU A 51 31.75 -6.19 -8.17
CA GLU A 51 32.35 -5.05 -7.46
C GLU A 51 32.33 -3.74 -8.28
N THR A 52 32.58 -3.83 -9.59
CA THR A 52 32.62 -2.67 -10.50
C THR A 52 31.25 -1.99 -10.67
N THR A 53 30.14 -2.73 -10.52
CA THR A 53 28.78 -2.21 -10.68
C THR A 53 28.04 -2.02 -9.36
N LYS A 54 28.64 -2.39 -8.22
CA LYS A 54 28.02 -2.26 -6.89
C LYS A 54 27.58 -0.84 -6.56
N LEU A 55 28.36 0.18 -6.95
CA LEU A 55 27.98 1.58 -6.70
C LEU A 55 26.68 1.92 -7.43
N ALA A 56 26.54 1.53 -8.70
CA ALA A 56 25.31 1.73 -9.46
C ALA A 56 24.14 0.95 -8.85
N GLY A 57 24.36 -0.32 -8.46
CA GLY A 57 23.35 -1.12 -7.77
C GLY A 57 22.90 -0.51 -6.43
N THR A 58 23.83 0.09 -5.69
CA THR A 58 23.55 0.77 -4.41
C THR A 58 22.69 2.00 -4.63
N ILE A 59 22.96 2.81 -5.66
CA ILE A 59 22.12 3.97 -6.02
C ILE A 59 20.71 3.50 -6.38
N LEU A 60 20.56 2.41 -7.13
CA LEU A 60 19.24 1.83 -7.44
C LEU A 60 18.49 1.41 -6.17
N PHE A 61 19.16 0.80 -5.21
CA PHE A 61 18.55 0.46 -3.92
C PHE A 61 18.16 1.68 -3.10
N ILE A 62 18.96 2.76 -3.12
CA ILE A 62 18.61 4.02 -2.45
C ILE A 62 17.33 4.60 -3.06
N ILE A 63 17.25 4.68 -4.39
CA ILE A 63 16.08 5.18 -5.11
C ILE A 63 14.86 4.31 -4.81
N GLY A 64 14.99 2.98 -4.91
CA GLY A 64 13.92 2.05 -4.56
C GLY A 64 13.46 2.22 -3.11
N SER A 65 14.39 2.34 -2.17
CA SER A 65 14.07 2.52 -0.74
C SER A 65 13.30 3.82 -0.49
N ALA A 66 13.66 4.91 -1.17
CA ALA A 66 12.90 6.15 -1.11
C ALA A 66 11.47 5.97 -1.67
N GLN A 67 11.32 5.24 -2.79
CA GLN A 67 10.00 4.94 -3.37
C GLN A 67 9.12 4.06 -2.49
N LEU A 68 9.72 3.21 -1.65
CA LEU A 68 9.00 2.36 -0.71
C LEU A 68 8.18 3.19 0.30
N LEU A 69 8.66 4.38 0.67
CA LEU A 69 7.99 5.27 1.63
C LEU A 69 6.72 5.94 1.09
N ILE A 70 6.53 5.98 -0.23
CA ILE A 70 5.37 6.64 -0.85
C ILE A 70 4.06 6.00 -0.37
N ARG A 71 4.00 4.66 -0.30
CA ARG A 71 2.80 3.91 0.14
C ARG A 71 2.39 4.17 1.58
N PRO A 72 3.29 4.06 2.58
CA PRO A 72 2.95 4.38 3.96
C PRO A 72 2.64 5.87 4.14
N ILE A 73 3.32 6.80 3.44
CA ILE A 73 2.98 8.24 3.50
C ILE A 73 1.55 8.48 3.01
N LEU A 74 1.18 7.91 1.86
CA LEU A 74 -0.20 7.96 1.38
C LEU A 74 -1.14 7.36 2.44
N LYS A 75 -0.84 6.19 3.01
CA LYS A 75 -1.68 5.56 4.03
C LYS A 75 -1.86 6.43 5.28
N ILE A 76 -0.81 7.12 5.75
CA ILE A 76 -0.85 7.99 6.93
C ILE A 76 -1.72 9.22 6.66
N ILE A 77 -1.52 9.91 5.53
CA ILE A 77 -2.31 11.09 5.16
C ILE A 77 -3.81 10.75 5.15
N HIS A 78 -4.19 9.57 4.65
CA HIS A 78 -5.60 9.16 4.57
C HIS A 78 -6.15 8.60 5.90
N GLY A 79 -5.32 7.88 6.66
CA GLY A 79 -5.71 7.30 7.95
C GLY A 79 -6.01 8.36 9.01
N VAL A 80 -5.42 9.55 8.91
CA VAL A 80 -5.71 10.69 9.79
C VAL A 80 -7.06 11.32 9.46
N THR A 81 -7.48 11.35 8.19
CA THR A 81 -8.76 11.95 7.75
C THR A 81 -9.98 11.10 8.15
N LEU A 82 -9.88 9.77 8.11
CA LEU A 82 -11.02 8.87 8.37
C LEU A 82 -11.43 8.77 9.85
N LYS A 83 -10.68 9.37 10.78
CA LYS A 83 -11.03 9.35 12.20
C LYS A 83 -12.06 10.43 12.59
N LYS A 84 -12.49 11.29 11.65
CA LYS A 84 -13.38 12.43 11.95
C LYS A 84 -14.85 12.25 11.54
N ASP A 85 -15.18 11.21 10.77
CA ASP A 85 -16.56 10.92 10.33
C ASP A 85 -17.11 9.61 10.92
N GLN A 86 -16.96 9.40 12.22
CA GLN A 86 -17.92 8.58 12.96
C GLN A 86 -18.91 9.50 13.69
N PRO A 87 -20.02 9.92 13.06
CA PRO A 87 -21.13 10.48 13.82
C PRO A 87 -21.75 9.37 14.67
N LEU A 88 -21.91 9.70 15.96
CA LEU A 88 -22.58 8.91 16.99
C LEU A 88 -23.98 8.44 16.56
N SER A 89 -24.33 7.18 16.84
CA SER A 89 -25.68 6.77 17.26
C SER A 89 -25.79 5.25 17.42
N ARG A 90 -25.26 4.74 18.54
CA ARG A 90 -25.87 3.58 19.21
C ARG A 90 -26.03 3.90 20.68
N GLU A 91 -26.81 4.93 20.95
CA GLU A 91 -27.58 5.05 22.18
C GLU A 91 -29.05 4.93 21.79
N LYS A 92 -29.78 4.05 22.50
CA LYS A 92 -31.25 3.88 22.54
C LYS A 92 -31.92 3.13 21.38
N ALA A 93 -32.16 1.83 21.62
CA ALA A 93 -33.49 1.17 21.61
C ALA A 93 -33.33 -0.32 21.94
#